data_AF-A0A2V9S1E5-F1
#
_entry.id   AF-A0A2V9S1E5-F1
#
_cell.length_a   1.000
_cell.length_b   1.000
_cell.length_c   1.000
_cell.angle_alpha   90.00
_cell.angle_beta   90.00
_cell.angle_gamma   90.00
#
_symmetry.space_group_name_H-M   'P 1'
#
loop_
_entity.id
_entity.type
_entity.pdbx_description
1 polymer ?
#
loop_
_entity_poly.entity_id
_entity_poly.type
_entity_poly.pdbx_seq_one_letter_code
_entity_poly.pdbx_strand_id
1 'polypeptide(L)'
;MKAKEERTEAEAKLVSRLGFYLDIMNYQKTRPLSLEPAKAEKFIEAYDKLKSCLGHVSYTEMGRALQASPQEVMQHVKYLHVHSKEWDVRFSSNHHNENVFFKLLKR
;
A
#
# COMPACT_ATOMS: atom_id res chain seq x y z
N MET A 1 30.55 -9.09 -3.37
CA MET A 1 29.44 -8.50 -2.58
C MET A 1 28.70 -7.35 -3.28
N LYS A 2 29.06 -6.93 -4.52
CA LYS A 2 28.48 -5.74 -5.18
C LYS A 2 27.04 -5.87 -5.73
N ALA A 3 26.59 -7.07 -6.10
CA ALA A 3 25.29 -7.25 -6.77
C ALA A 3 24.06 -7.14 -5.85
N LYS A 4 24.24 -7.27 -4.53
CA LYS A 4 23.15 -7.09 -3.55
C LYS A 4 22.88 -5.60 -3.30
N GLU A 5 23.94 -4.80 -3.16
CA GLU A 5 23.85 -3.36 -2.89
C GLU A 5 23.28 -2.59 -4.09
N GLU A 6 23.67 -2.93 -5.32
CA GLU A 6 23.10 -2.31 -6.53
C GLU A 6 21.61 -2.61 -6.72
N ARG A 7 21.14 -3.81 -6.35
CA ARG A 7 19.70 -4.14 -6.36
C ARG A 7 18.92 -3.32 -5.32
N THR A 8 19.47 -3.19 -4.12
CA THR A 8 18.84 -2.42 -3.04
C THR A 8 18.79 -0.92 -3.35
N GLU A 9 19.83 -0.35 -3.97
CA GLU A 9 19.82 1.04 -4.44
C GLU A 9 18.90 1.26 -5.64
N ALA A 10 18.81 0.32 -6.57
CA ALA A 10 17.89 0.41 -7.71
C ALA A 10 16.42 0.28 -7.27
N GLU A 11 16.10 -0.61 -6.34
CA GLU A 11 14.78 -0.70 -5.70
C GLU A 11 14.45 0.56 -4.90
N ALA A 12 15.40 1.09 -4.12
CA ALA A 12 15.23 2.35 -3.39
C ALA A 12 15.03 3.56 -4.32
N LYS A 13 15.70 3.59 -5.49
CA LYS A 13 15.48 4.61 -6.53
C LYS A 13 14.15 4.45 -7.27
N LEU A 14 13.68 3.22 -7.49
CA LEU A 14 12.39 2.99 -8.16
C LEU A 14 11.22 3.52 -7.31
N VAL A 15 11.30 3.33 -6.00
CA VAL A 15 10.35 3.89 -5.02
C VAL A 15 10.41 5.43 -4.97
N SER A 16 11.49 6.06 -5.45
CA SER A 16 11.74 7.50 -5.30
C SER A 16 11.18 8.42 -6.41
N ARG A 17 10.59 7.92 -7.51
CA ARG A 17 10.23 8.81 -8.66
C ARG A 17 8.82 8.71 -9.23
N LEU A 18 8.04 7.72 -8.85
CA LEU A 18 6.62 7.65 -9.19
C LEU A 18 5.89 7.42 -7.87
N GLY A 19 5.32 8.48 -7.30
CA GLY A 19 4.63 8.39 -6.01
C GLY A 19 3.66 7.22 -5.99
N PHE A 20 3.58 6.50 -4.87
CA PHE A 20 2.78 5.29 -4.64
C PHE A 20 1.35 5.37 -5.21
N TYR A 21 0.78 6.57 -5.31
CA TYR A 21 -0.54 6.83 -5.88
C TYR A 21 -0.57 6.58 -7.38
N LEU A 22 0.44 7.05 -8.12
CA LEU A 22 0.59 6.77 -9.54
C LEU A 22 0.76 5.27 -9.79
N ASP A 23 1.46 4.54 -8.91
CA ASP A 23 1.63 3.10 -9.05
C ASP A 23 0.35 2.31 -8.71
N ILE A 24 -0.46 2.74 -7.74
CA ILE A 24 -1.80 2.20 -7.54
C ILE A 24 -2.66 2.45 -8.78
N MET A 25 -2.66 3.68 -9.30
CA MET A 25 -3.51 4.08 -10.43
C MET A 25 -2.99 3.57 -11.79
N ASN A 26 -1.72 3.16 -11.89
CA ASN A 26 -1.17 2.56 -13.10
C ASN A 26 -1.54 1.07 -13.17
N TYR A 27 -2.70 0.78 -13.74
CA TYR A 27 -3.25 -0.57 -13.91
C TYR A 27 -2.36 -1.53 -14.70
N GLN A 28 -1.48 -1.03 -15.56
CA GLN A 28 -0.65 -1.89 -16.42
C GLN A 28 0.60 -2.43 -15.70
N LYS A 29 1.16 -1.69 -14.74
CA LYS A 29 2.45 -2.03 -14.11
C LYS A 29 2.30 -2.77 -12.77
N THR A 30 1.15 -2.63 -12.12
CA THR A 30 0.97 -3.08 -10.73
C THR A 30 -0.25 -3.99 -10.65
N ARG A 31 -0.03 -5.30 -10.54
CA ARG A 31 -1.11 -6.29 -10.45
C ARG A 31 -1.82 -6.18 -9.08
N PRO A 32 -3.15 -6.15 -9.03
CA PRO A 32 -3.88 -6.27 -7.77
C PRO A 32 -3.74 -7.70 -7.26
N LEU A 33 -3.15 -7.87 -6.08
CA LEU A 33 -2.99 -9.17 -5.42
C LEU A 33 -3.53 -9.08 -4.00
N SER A 34 -4.46 -9.97 -3.66
CA SER A 34 -4.88 -10.09 -2.27
C SER A 34 -3.75 -10.69 -1.45
N LEU A 35 -3.63 -10.25 -0.20
CA LEU A 35 -2.88 -10.99 0.80
C LEU A 35 -3.54 -12.35 1.03
N GLU A 36 -2.74 -13.30 1.51
CA GLU A 36 -3.24 -14.56 2.04
C GLU A 36 -4.24 -14.30 3.18
N PRO A 37 -5.25 -15.16 3.40
CA PRO A 37 -6.33 -14.90 4.36
C PRO A 37 -5.85 -14.48 5.76
N ALA A 38 -4.87 -15.20 6.32
CA ALA A 38 -4.31 -14.89 7.64
C ALA A 38 -3.59 -13.52 7.70
N LYS A 39 -3.05 -13.05 6.57
CA LYS A 39 -2.45 -11.72 6.46
C LYS A 39 -3.51 -10.65 6.18
N ALA A 40 -4.59 -10.99 5.48
CA ALA A 40 -5.72 -10.09 5.23
C ALA A 40 -6.51 -9.79 6.51
N GLU A 41 -6.71 -10.77 7.40
CA GLU A 41 -7.30 -10.54 8.72
C GLU A 41 -6.43 -9.57 9.56
N LYS A 42 -5.12 -9.85 9.62
CA LYS A 42 -4.15 -8.97 10.28
C LYS A 42 -4.11 -7.57 9.66
N PHE A 43 -4.37 -7.45 8.36
CA PHE A 43 -4.43 -6.17 7.67
C PHE A 43 -5.57 -5.30 8.21
N ILE A 44 -6.78 -5.84 8.36
CA ILE A 44 -7.92 -5.09 8.90
C ILE A 44 -7.66 -4.69 10.36
N GLU A 45 -7.14 -5.62 11.17
CA GLU A 45 -6.78 -5.31 12.56
C GLU A 45 -5.71 -4.22 12.67
N ALA A 46 -4.67 -4.29 11.84
CA ALA A 46 -3.61 -3.27 11.81
C ALA A 46 -4.16 -1.92 11.33
N TYR A 47 -5.03 -1.92 10.32
CA TYR A 47 -5.69 -0.71 9.84
C TYR A 47 -6.51 -0.05 10.95
N ASP A 48 -7.33 -0.81 11.69
CA ASP A 48 -8.16 -0.26 12.75
C ASP A 48 -7.35 0.31 13.92
N LYS A 49 -6.17 -0.25 14.20
CA LYS A 49 -5.24 0.27 15.22
C LYS A 49 -4.48 1.52 14.77
N LEU A 50 -4.10 1.59 13.49
CA LEU A 50 -3.22 2.62 12.96
C LEU A 50 -3.97 3.82 12.37
N LYS A 51 -5.26 3.68 12.05
CA LYS A 51 -6.01 4.77 11.42
C LYS A 51 -6.05 6.01 12.32
N SER A 52 -5.80 7.15 11.69
CA SER A 52 -6.01 8.45 12.33
C SER A 52 -7.48 8.66 12.70
N CYS A 53 -7.78 9.72 13.45
CA CYS A 53 -9.15 10.11 13.77
C CYS A 53 -10.02 10.33 12.51
N LEU A 54 -9.41 10.69 11.38
CA LEU A 54 -10.08 10.85 10.10
C LEU A 54 -10.22 9.54 9.29
N GLY A 55 -9.67 8.43 9.81
CA GLY A 55 -9.71 7.11 9.20
C GLY A 55 -8.64 6.88 8.13
N HIS A 56 -7.55 7.64 8.13
CA HIS A 56 -6.47 7.48 7.15
C HIS A 56 -5.30 6.72 7.74
N VAL A 57 -4.66 5.87 6.94
CA VAL A 57 -3.44 5.12 7.28
C VAL A 57 -2.40 5.28 6.18
N SER A 58 -1.12 5.43 6.55
CA SER A 58 -0.03 5.37 5.59
C SER A 58 0.28 3.93 5.19
N TYR A 59 0.49 3.68 3.89
CA TYR A 59 0.91 2.35 3.41
C TYR A 59 2.24 1.90 4.02
N THR A 60 3.14 2.83 4.36
CA THR A 60 4.43 2.50 4.98
C THR A 60 4.25 2.03 6.43
N GLU A 61 3.30 2.61 7.16
CA GLU A 61 2.98 2.19 8.54
C GLU A 61 2.34 0.79 8.55
N MET A 62 1.46 0.52 7.58
CA MET A 62 0.91 -0.82 7.37
C MET A 62 1.99 -1.84 7.03
N GLY A 63 2.95 -1.49 6.16
CA GLY A 63 4.07 -2.37 5.82
C GLY A 63 4.88 -2.77 7.06
N ARG A 64 5.17 -1.80 7.93
CA ARG A 64 5.87 -2.06 9.20
C ARG A 64 5.06 -2.96 10.13
N ALA A 65 3.76 -2.70 10.30
CA ALA A 65 2.90 -3.48 11.19
C ALA A 65 2.70 -4.93 10.72
N LEU A 66 2.63 -5.14 9.41
CA LEU A 66 2.43 -6.45 8.80
C LEU A 66 3.73 -7.20 8.50
N GLN A 67 4.88 -6.56 8.72
CA GLN A 67 6.19 -7.04 8.26
C GLN A 67 6.17 -7.39 6.77
N ALA A 68 5.48 -6.55 5.98
CA ALA A 68 5.29 -6.71 4.55
C ALA A 68 6.02 -5.60 3.80
N SER A 69 6.45 -5.90 2.58
CA SER A 69 7.03 -4.89 1.71
C SER A 69 5.98 -3.82 1.37
N PRO A 70 6.38 -2.56 1.13
CA PRO A 70 5.45 -1.53 0.69
C PRO A 70 4.70 -1.91 -0.60
N GLN A 71 5.34 -2.70 -1.47
CA GLN A 71 4.73 -3.21 -2.69
C GLN A 71 3.59 -4.20 -2.41
N GLU A 72 3.77 -5.13 -1.48
CA GLU A 72 2.69 -6.07 -1.09
C GLU A 72 1.49 -5.32 -0.52
N VAL A 73 1.72 -4.33 0.34
CA VAL A 73 0.65 -3.48 0.89
C VAL A 73 -0.06 -2.73 -0.23
N MET A 74 0.69 -2.16 -1.17
CA MET A 74 0.14 -1.49 -2.34
C MET A 74 -0.78 -2.39 -3.17
N GLN A 75 -0.30 -3.59 -3.49
CA GLN A 75 -1.03 -4.56 -4.30
C GLN A 75 -2.30 -5.03 -3.60
N HIS A 76 -2.25 -5.17 -2.28
CA HIS A 76 -3.42 -5.51 -1.48
C HIS A 76 -4.43 -4.38 -1.43
N VAL A 77 -4.00 -3.15 -1.16
CA VAL A 77 -4.90 -1.99 -1.17
C VAL A 77 -5.52 -1.79 -2.57
N LYS A 78 -4.77 -2.03 -3.64
CA LYS A 78 -5.29 -2.03 -5.01
C LYS A 78 -6.29 -3.15 -5.24
N TYR A 79 -6.04 -4.34 -4.73
CA TYR A 79 -7.00 -5.44 -4.76
C TYR A 79 -8.30 -5.05 -4.06
N LEU A 80 -8.22 -4.45 -2.87
CA LEU A 80 -9.40 -3.94 -2.15
C LEU A 80 -10.14 -2.88 -2.98
N HIS A 81 -9.43 -1.95 -3.60
CA HIS A 81 -10.02 -0.88 -4.41
C HIS A 81 -10.74 -1.39 -5.67
N VAL A 82 -10.18 -2.38 -6.36
CA VAL A 82 -10.66 -2.83 -7.68
C VAL A 82 -11.61 -4.01 -7.58
N HIS A 83 -11.37 -4.95 -6.66
CA HIS A 83 -12.04 -6.25 -6.65
C HIS A 83 -12.89 -6.50 -5.40
N SER A 84 -12.68 -5.77 -4.30
CA SER A 84 -13.51 -5.97 -3.12
C SER A 84 -14.95 -5.56 -3.38
N LYS A 85 -15.87 -6.41 -2.91
CA LYS A 85 -17.30 -6.07 -2.85
C LYS A 85 -17.69 -5.44 -1.51
N GLU A 86 -16.85 -5.58 -0.49
CA GLU A 86 -17.13 -5.12 0.87
C GLU A 86 -16.55 -3.74 1.15
N TRP A 87 -15.47 -3.36 0.47
CA TRP A 87 -14.69 -2.18 0.80
C TRP A 87 -14.60 -1.21 -0.37
N ASP A 88 -14.88 0.06 -0.09
CA ASP A 88 -14.42 1.19 -0.90
C ASP A 88 -13.11 1.73 -0.34
N VAL A 89 -12.21 2.10 -1.23
CA VAL A 89 -10.91 2.67 -0.86
C VAL A 89 -10.80 4.10 -1.35
N ARG A 90 -10.60 5.04 -0.42
CA ARG A 90 -10.26 6.44 -0.74
C ARG A 90 -8.78 6.67 -0.53
N PHE A 91 -8.17 7.35 -1.49
CA PHE A 91 -6.76 7.74 -1.43
C PHE A 91 -6.64 9.22 -1.13
N SER A 92 -5.61 9.58 -0.37
CA SER A 92 -5.18 10.94 -0.14
C SER A 92 -3.67 10.98 -0.33
N SER A 93 -3.17 11.97 -1.04
CA SER A 93 -1.74 12.21 -1.20
C SER A 93 -1.40 13.62 -0.75
N ASN A 94 -0.16 13.79 -0.26
CA ASN A 94 0.38 15.13 -0.07
C ASN A 94 0.70 15.79 -1.43
N HIS A 95 1.00 17.08 -1.43
CA HIS A 95 1.27 17.88 -2.64
C HIS A 95 2.35 17.27 -3.56
N HIS A 96 3.27 16.48 -3.01
CA HIS A 96 4.37 15.83 -3.74
C HIS A 96 4.11 14.35 -4.10
N ASN A 97 2.95 13.79 -3.75
CA ASN A 97 2.62 12.35 -3.91
C ASN A 97 3.62 11.38 -3.24
N GLU A 98 4.41 11.87 -2.30
CA GLU A 98 5.46 11.10 -1.61
C GLU A 98 4.86 10.19 -0.53
N ASN A 99 3.81 10.66 0.14
CA ASN A 99 3.07 9.89 1.13
C ASN A 99 1.65 9.71 0.65
N VAL A 100 1.24 8.45 0.53
CA VAL A 100 -0.13 8.09 0.17
C VAL A 100 -0.78 7.48 1.37
N PHE A 101 -1.85 8.13 1.79
CA PHE A 101 -2.74 7.64 2.80
C PHE A 101 -3.92 6.99 2.10
N PHE A 102 -4.45 5.95 2.71
CA PHE A 102 -5.69 5.36 2.26
C PHE A 102 -6.66 5.22 3.43
N LYS A 103 -7.94 5.21 3.08
CA LYS A 103 -9.06 5.02 3.99
C LYS A 103 -9.96 3.95 3.41
N LEU A 104 -10.26 2.95 4.23
CA LEU A 104 -11.28 1.94 3.94
C LEU A 104 -12.64 2.44 4.42
N LEU A 105 -13.63 2.31 3.56
CA LEU A 105 -15.04 2.57 3.83
C LEU A 105 -15.80 1.27 3.59
N LYS A 106 -16.63 0.87 4.54
CA LYS A 106 -17.48 -0.29 4.37
C LYS A 106 -18.64 0.07 3.43
N ARG A 107 -18.90 -0.77 2.44
CA ARG A 107 -20.06 -0.66 1.54
C ARG A 107 -21.34 -1.12 2.23
#